data_AF-F9W3P6-F1
#
_entry.id   AF-F9W3P6-F1
#
_cell.length_a   1.000
_cell.length_b   1.000
_cell.length_c   1.000
_cell.angle_alpha   90.00
_cell.angle_beta   90.00
_cell.angle_gamma   90.00
#
_symmetry.space_group_name_H-M   'P 1'
#
loop_
_entity.id
_entity.type
_entity.pdbx_description
1 polymer ?
#
loop_
_entity_poly.entity_id
_entity_poly.type
_entity_poly.pdbx_seq_one_letter_code
_entity_poly.pdbx_strand_id
1 'polypeptide(L)'
;MPLFGERQRSCLSRKTFMWLDLALTLFDNVTFIAKGDDDMYLRVPQQLANIRALPTRNLYYGYNMPGRYPFQFRYSDGSIFTLSRDLVQRIVAYPPLRRLATQTYDPGYLKHYMLLFMDHEDMMVGHTVFRVARNVTYATVRRCHFHNVYGRTDLSPLTLNSIMLHNIKERHYVELMRHFREIPPATTKFIETSDGIFFECELHSGSPLHLSSR
;
A
#
# COMPACT_ATOMS: atom_id res chain seq x y z
N MET A 1 -4.65 24.03 -20.62
CA MET A 1 -3.94 22.80 -21.01
C MET A 1 -3.59 21.98 -19.75
N PRO A 2 -4.54 21.23 -19.14
CA PRO A 2 -4.30 20.37 -17.96
C PRO A 2 -4.28 18.84 -18.25
N LEU A 3 -4.61 18.43 -19.49
CA LEU A 3 -4.88 17.04 -19.85
C LEU A 3 -3.70 16.06 -19.70
N PHE A 4 -2.45 16.54 -19.69
CA PHE A 4 -1.28 15.68 -19.58
C PHE A 4 -1.11 15.08 -18.18
N GLY A 5 -1.34 15.85 -17.12
CA GLY A 5 -1.19 15.38 -15.74
C GLY A 5 -2.29 14.37 -15.35
N GLU A 6 -3.53 14.64 -15.75
CA GLU A 6 -4.67 13.75 -15.50
C GLU A 6 -4.54 12.41 -16.25
N ARG A 7 -4.04 12.46 -17.50
CA ARG A 7 -3.74 11.24 -18.27
C ARG A 7 -2.63 10.42 -17.60
N GLN A 8 -1.55 11.04 -17.14
CA GLN A 8 -0.45 10.32 -16.51
C GLN A 8 -0.87 9.65 -15.20
N ARG A 9 -1.68 10.34 -14.39
CA ARG A 9 -2.21 9.80 -13.13
C ARG A 9 -3.22 8.66 -13.37
N SER A 10 -4.13 8.82 -14.33
CA SER A 10 -5.03 7.74 -14.75
C SER A 10 -4.28 6.52 -15.29
N CYS A 11 -3.12 6.71 -15.93
CA CYS A 11 -2.27 5.59 -16.31
C CYS A 11 -1.78 4.77 -15.10
N LEU A 12 -1.48 5.37 -13.94
CA LEU A 12 -1.08 4.62 -12.75
C LEU A 12 -2.22 3.74 -12.22
N SER A 13 -3.42 4.30 -12.08
CA SER A 13 -4.62 3.53 -11.68
C SER A 13 -4.92 2.38 -12.63
N ARG A 14 -4.73 2.59 -13.93
CA ARG A 14 -4.86 1.53 -14.95
C ARG A 14 -3.80 0.45 -14.80
N LYS A 15 -2.54 0.83 -14.57
CA LYS A 15 -1.45 -0.12 -14.28
C LYS A 15 -1.76 -0.96 -13.05
N THR A 16 -2.24 -0.36 -11.96
CA THR A 16 -2.64 -1.12 -10.76
C THR A 16 -3.78 -2.06 -11.04
N PHE A 17 -4.83 -1.61 -11.74
CA PHE A 17 -5.92 -2.50 -12.14
C PHE A 17 -5.40 -3.70 -12.94
N MET A 18 -4.57 -3.45 -13.95
CA MET A 18 -3.98 -4.49 -14.78
C MET A 18 -3.07 -5.43 -13.98
N TRP A 19 -2.27 -4.91 -13.05
CA TRP A 19 -1.46 -5.72 -12.15
C TRP A 19 -2.32 -6.66 -11.30
N LEU A 20 -3.39 -6.15 -10.71
CA LEU A 20 -4.30 -6.95 -9.89
C LEU A 20 -5.03 -8.03 -10.70
N ASP A 21 -5.53 -7.69 -11.89
CA ASP A 21 -6.20 -8.61 -12.81
C ASP A 21 -5.24 -9.70 -13.33
N LEU A 22 -4.03 -9.29 -13.71
CA LEU A 22 -2.97 -10.20 -14.15
C LEU A 22 -2.53 -11.14 -13.03
N ALA A 23 -2.33 -10.63 -11.81
CA ALA A 23 -1.92 -11.43 -10.66
C ALA A 23 -2.96 -12.52 -10.32
N LEU A 24 -4.25 -12.22 -10.44
CA LEU A 24 -5.31 -13.22 -10.28
C LEU A 24 -5.24 -14.33 -11.34
N THR A 25 -4.88 -13.96 -12.57
CA THR A 25 -4.81 -14.87 -13.74
C THR A 25 -3.55 -15.74 -13.75
N LEU A 26 -2.40 -15.20 -13.32
CA LEU A 26 -1.13 -15.91 -13.33
C LEU A 26 -0.91 -16.78 -12.08
N PHE A 27 -1.50 -16.40 -10.96
CA PHE A 27 -1.22 -17.02 -9.67
C PHE A 27 -2.51 -17.50 -9.01
N ASP A 28 -2.94 -18.73 -9.30
CA ASP A 28 -4.24 -19.23 -8.85
C ASP A 28 -4.35 -19.45 -7.33
N ASN A 29 -3.23 -19.79 -6.68
CA ASN A 29 -3.19 -20.22 -5.28
C ASN A 29 -2.60 -19.19 -4.30
N VAL A 30 -2.40 -17.93 -4.72
CA VAL A 30 -1.89 -16.90 -3.79
C VAL A 30 -2.97 -16.42 -2.83
N THR A 31 -2.65 -16.31 -1.54
CA THR A 31 -3.58 -15.79 -0.54
C THR A 31 -3.64 -14.26 -0.54
N PHE A 32 -2.51 -13.62 -0.83
CA PHE A 32 -2.35 -12.17 -0.77
C PHE A 32 -1.65 -11.67 -2.04
N ILE A 33 -2.03 -10.47 -2.48
CA ILE A 33 -1.42 -9.76 -3.60
C ILE A 33 -0.98 -8.39 -3.09
N ALA A 34 0.29 -8.07 -3.30
CA ALA A 34 0.85 -6.77 -2.94
C ALA A 34 1.08 -5.93 -4.19
N LYS A 35 0.93 -4.61 -4.06
CA LYS A 35 1.45 -3.62 -4.98
C LYS A 35 2.45 -2.77 -4.22
N GLY A 36 3.56 -2.42 -4.86
CA GLY A 36 4.56 -1.53 -4.30
C GLY A 36 5.28 -0.72 -5.38
N ASP A 37 5.86 0.40 -4.99
CA ASP A 37 6.65 1.26 -5.88
C ASP A 37 8.07 0.73 -6.08
N ASP A 38 8.78 1.20 -7.11
CA ASP A 38 10.15 0.78 -7.45
C ASP A 38 11.23 1.59 -6.71
N ASP A 39 10.84 2.66 -6.02
CA ASP A 39 11.69 3.51 -5.19
C ASP A 39 11.62 3.19 -3.68
N MET A 40 11.11 2.01 -3.32
CA MET A 40 11.03 1.53 -1.93
C MET A 40 11.90 0.30 -1.64
N TYR A 41 12.47 0.25 -0.42
CA TYR A 41 12.97 -0.99 0.17
C TYR A 41 11.88 -1.65 1.00
N LEU A 42 11.60 -2.92 0.71
CA LEU A 42 10.71 -3.75 1.51
C LEU A 42 11.52 -4.80 2.29
N ARG A 43 11.41 -4.78 3.62
CA ARG A 43 11.88 -5.87 4.48
C ARG A 43 10.89 -7.04 4.41
N VAL A 44 11.01 -7.83 3.35
CA VAL A 44 10.11 -8.97 3.06
C VAL A 44 9.93 -9.92 4.27
N PRO A 45 10.98 -10.34 5.00
CA PRO A 45 10.79 -11.24 6.14
C PRO A 45 9.88 -10.65 7.24
N GLN A 46 10.00 -9.35 7.52
CA GLN A 46 9.18 -8.65 8.51
C GLN A 46 7.74 -8.48 8.03
N GLN A 47 7.56 -8.09 6.77
CA GLN A 47 6.25 -8.00 6.11
C GLN A 47 5.50 -9.35 6.21
N LEU A 48 6.19 -10.47 5.94
CA LEU A 48 5.62 -11.81 6.01
C LEU A 48 5.29 -12.24 7.45
N ALA A 49 6.14 -11.91 8.44
CA ALA A 49 5.86 -12.20 9.84
C ALA A 49 4.58 -11.51 10.34
N ASN A 50 4.33 -10.29 9.86
CA ASN A 50 3.09 -9.57 10.15
C ASN A 50 1.89 -10.17 9.41
N ILE A 51 1.98 -10.38 8.09
CA ILE A 51 0.86 -10.91 7.28
C ILE A 51 0.40 -12.29 7.76
N ARG A 52 1.32 -13.15 8.21
CA ARG A 52 0.97 -14.48 8.75
C ARG A 52 0.10 -14.45 10.00
N ALA A 53 0.10 -13.34 10.74
CA ALA A 53 -0.74 -13.15 11.91
C ALA A 53 -2.10 -12.50 11.58
N LEU A 54 -2.34 -12.13 10.32
CA LEU A 54 -3.56 -11.43 9.89
C LEU A 54 -4.58 -12.40 9.26
N PRO A 55 -5.87 -12.01 9.22
CA PRO A 55 -6.89 -12.77 8.50
C PRO A 55 -6.55 -12.95 7.01
N THR A 56 -6.85 -14.13 6.46
CA THR A 56 -6.57 -14.47 5.06
C THR A 56 -7.62 -13.97 4.07
N ARG A 57 -8.72 -13.39 4.56
CA ARG A 57 -9.86 -12.93 3.77
C ARG A 57 -10.27 -11.52 4.15
N ASN A 58 -10.81 -10.79 3.18
CA ASN A 58 -11.21 -9.39 3.31
C ASN A 58 -10.15 -8.47 3.95
N LEU A 59 -8.87 -8.75 3.73
CA LEU A 59 -7.77 -8.02 4.34
C LEU A 59 -7.33 -6.87 3.43
N TYR A 60 -7.19 -5.68 4.02
CA TYR A 60 -6.49 -4.55 3.41
C TYR A 60 -5.36 -4.09 4.36
N TYR A 61 -4.14 -4.51 4.05
CA TYR A 61 -2.95 -4.30 4.87
C TYR A 61 -2.04 -3.22 4.28
N GLY A 62 -1.70 -2.22 5.09
CA GLY A 62 -0.82 -1.12 4.67
C GLY A 62 -0.86 0.05 5.65
N TYR A 63 -0.26 1.18 5.27
CA TYR A 63 -0.41 2.44 6.01
C TYR A 63 -1.77 3.05 5.64
N ASN A 64 -2.84 2.57 6.28
CA ASN A 64 -4.21 3.00 6.00
C ASN A 64 -4.43 4.43 6.50
N MET A 65 -4.70 5.33 5.56
CA MET A 65 -5.14 6.67 5.84
C MET A 65 -6.60 6.64 6.33
N PRO A 66 -6.92 7.34 7.42
CA PRO A 66 -8.31 7.43 7.87
C PRO A 66 -9.15 8.15 6.80
N GLY A 67 -10.42 7.78 6.69
CA GLY A 67 -11.37 8.54 5.86
C GLY A 67 -11.43 9.97 6.39
N ARG A 68 -11.12 10.94 5.53
CA ARG A 68 -11.15 12.38 5.85
C ARG A 68 -12.01 13.10 4.84
N TYR A 69 -12.80 14.07 5.31
CA TYR A 69 -13.55 14.96 4.44
C TYR A 69 -12.65 15.51 3.31
N PRO A 70 -13.12 15.50 2.04
CA PRO A 70 -14.48 15.16 1.59
C PRO A 70 -14.72 13.65 1.34
N PHE A 71 -13.76 12.78 1.62
CA PHE A 71 -13.78 11.36 1.24
C PHE A 71 -13.94 10.43 2.46
N GLN A 72 -15.09 9.79 2.58
CA GLN A 72 -15.46 8.96 3.74
C GLN A 72 -14.97 7.50 3.63
N PHE A 73 -13.95 7.21 2.81
CA PHE A 73 -13.37 5.87 2.66
C PHE A 73 -11.91 5.83 3.10
N ARG A 74 -11.46 4.65 3.55
CA ARG A 74 -10.06 4.38 3.89
C ARG A 74 -9.30 3.92 2.64
N TYR A 75 -8.04 4.27 2.54
CA TYR A 75 -7.12 3.79 1.51
C TYR A 75 -5.74 3.61 2.14
N SER A 76 -4.95 2.65 1.64
CA SER A 76 -3.54 2.52 2.04
C SER A 76 -2.66 3.42 1.19
N ASP A 77 -1.61 3.98 1.79
CA ASP A 77 -0.54 4.71 1.09
C ASP A 77 0.00 3.93 -0.12
N GLY A 78 0.19 4.65 -1.24
CA GLY A 78 0.57 4.06 -2.52
C GLY A 78 1.95 3.38 -2.56
N SER A 79 2.84 3.67 -1.60
CA SER A 79 4.21 3.12 -1.58
C SER A 79 4.20 1.59 -1.54
N ILE A 80 3.35 1.01 -0.69
CA ILE A 80 3.05 -0.42 -0.67
C ILE A 80 1.74 -0.70 0.07
N PHE A 81 0.94 -1.61 -0.48
CA PHE A 81 -0.17 -2.23 0.22
C PHE A 81 -0.33 -3.71 -0.17
N THR A 82 -1.06 -4.46 0.65
CA THR A 82 -1.35 -5.87 0.42
C THR A 82 -2.83 -6.13 0.63
N LEU A 83 -3.44 -6.83 -0.33
CA LEU A 83 -4.86 -7.20 -0.32
C LEU A 83 -4.99 -8.72 -0.28
N SER A 84 -6.01 -9.24 0.42
CA SER A 84 -6.38 -10.64 0.26
C SER A 84 -6.94 -10.91 -1.14
N ARG A 85 -6.73 -12.12 -1.66
CA ARG A 85 -7.17 -12.52 -3.00
C ARG A 85 -8.65 -12.23 -3.24
N ASP A 86 -9.50 -12.56 -2.27
CA ASP A 86 -10.95 -12.36 -2.39
C ASP A 86 -11.34 -10.87 -2.49
N LEU A 87 -10.57 -9.98 -1.88
CA LEU A 87 -10.78 -8.53 -2.02
C LEU A 87 -10.35 -8.05 -3.41
N VAL A 88 -9.22 -8.54 -3.92
CA VAL A 88 -8.76 -8.26 -5.28
C VAL A 88 -9.76 -8.72 -6.34
N GLN A 89 -10.33 -9.92 -6.18
CA GLN A 89 -11.39 -10.43 -7.07
C GLN A 89 -12.57 -9.47 -7.16
N ARG A 90 -13.03 -8.89 -6.04
CA ARG A 90 -14.14 -7.93 -6.04
C ARG A 90 -13.76 -6.60 -6.68
N ILE A 91 -12.52 -6.13 -6.49
CA ILE A 91 -12.01 -4.89 -7.12
C ILE A 91 -11.99 -5.05 -8.64
N VAL A 92 -11.38 -6.13 -9.15
CA VAL A 92 -11.26 -6.40 -10.59
C VAL A 92 -12.62 -6.66 -11.24
N ALA A 93 -13.55 -7.28 -10.50
CA ALA A 93 -14.91 -7.52 -10.97
C ALA A 93 -15.80 -6.25 -10.97
N TYR A 94 -15.37 -5.14 -10.38
CA TYR A 94 -16.19 -3.92 -10.28
C TYR A 94 -16.40 -3.27 -11.65
N PRO A 95 -17.62 -3.31 -12.23
CA PRO A 95 -17.81 -2.94 -13.63
C PRO A 95 -17.44 -1.49 -13.99
N PRO A 96 -17.74 -0.47 -13.16
CA PRO A 96 -17.34 0.91 -13.45
C PRO A 96 -15.82 1.06 -13.58
N LEU A 97 -15.06 0.46 -12.66
CA LEU A 97 -13.59 0.51 -12.71
C LEU A 97 -13.05 -0.29 -13.89
N ARG A 98 -13.51 -1.54 -14.07
CA ARG A 98 -13.05 -2.42 -15.15
C ARG A 98 -13.25 -1.77 -16.52
N ARG A 99 -14.40 -1.15 -16.76
CA ARG A 99 -14.70 -0.45 -18.02
C ARG A 99 -13.69 0.65 -18.30
N LEU A 100 -13.47 1.56 -17.33
CA LEU A 100 -12.54 2.68 -17.51
C LEU A 100 -11.07 2.23 -17.56
N ALA A 101 -10.72 1.14 -16.88
CA ALA A 101 -9.35 0.65 -16.84
C ALA A 101 -8.90 -0.02 -18.15
N THR A 102 -9.82 -0.75 -18.79
CA THR A 102 -9.54 -1.57 -19.99
C THR A 102 -9.72 -0.83 -21.30
N GLN A 103 -10.57 0.20 -21.36
CA GLN A 103 -10.77 1.00 -22.57
C GLN A 103 -9.59 1.96 -22.85
N THR A 104 -9.45 2.41 -24.10
CA THR A 104 -8.54 3.52 -24.44
C THR A 104 -8.94 4.78 -23.67
N TYR A 105 -7.95 5.55 -23.21
CA TYR A 105 -8.24 6.80 -22.50
C TYR A 105 -9.04 7.74 -23.40
N ASP A 106 -10.18 8.20 -22.89
CA ASP A 106 -11.10 9.10 -23.57
C ASP A 106 -11.40 10.29 -22.64
N PRO A 107 -10.96 11.51 -22.99
CA PRO A 107 -11.25 12.73 -22.23
C PRO A 107 -12.75 12.98 -21.96
N GLY A 108 -13.65 12.45 -22.80
CA GLY A 108 -15.10 12.54 -22.60
C GLY A 108 -15.58 11.88 -21.31
N TYR A 109 -14.80 10.94 -20.76
CA TYR A 109 -15.07 10.29 -19.48
C TYR A 109 -14.32 10.92 -18.29
N LEU A 110 -13.71 12.10 -18.42
CA LEU A 110 -12.94 12.74 -17.34
C LEU A 110 -13.66 12.73 -15.99
N LYS A 111 -14.94 13.13 -15.96
CA LYS A 111 -15.76 13.10 -14.75
C LYS A 111 -15.88 11.70 -14.13
N HIS A 112 -15.96 10.66 -14.95
CA HIS A 112 -16.04 9.28 -14.48
C HIS A 112 -14.71 8.79 -13.92
N TYR A 113 -13.57 9.17 -14.53
CA TYR A 113 -12.25 8.89 -13.97
C TYR A 113 -12.10 9.51 -12.58
N MET A 114 -12.47 10.79 -12.42
CA MET A 114 -12.40 11.50 -11.13
C MET A 114 -13.34 10.91 -10.08
N LEU A 115 -14.58 10.52 -10.46
CA LEU A 115 -15.53 9.87 -9.55
C LEU A 115 -15.03 8.51 -9.04
N LEU A 116 -14.15 7.85 -9.78
CA LEU A 116 -13.49 6.61 -9.36
C LEU A 116 -12.08 6.85 -8.79
N PHE A 117 -11.69 8.11 -8.56
CA PHE A 117 -10.37 8.49 -8.07
C PHE A 117 -9.22 7.96 -8.94
N MET A 118 -9.45 7.74 -10.23
CA MET A 118 -8.42 7.15 -11.10
C MET A 118 -7.24 8.11 -11.31
N ASP A 119 -7.33 9.38 -10.93
CA ASP A 119 -6.20 10.31 -10.85
C ASP A 119 -5.34 10.14 -9.58
N HIS A 120 -5.69 9.21 -8.69
CA HIS A 120 -4.94 8.83 -7.49
C HIS A 120 -5.07 7.32 -7.25
N GLU A 121 -4.07 6.55 -7.68
CA GLU A 121 -4.12 5.08 -7.75
C GLU A 121 -4.47 4.38 -6.43
N ASP A 122 -3.87 4.83 -5.34
CA ASP A 122 -4.14 4.38 -3.98
C ASP A 122 -5.58 4.67 -3.54
N MET A 123 -6.05 5.89 -3.80
CA MET A 123 -7.42 6.29 -3.53
C MET A 123 -8.43 5.55 -4.41
N MET A 124 -8.10 5.23 -5.67
CA MET A 124 -8.92 4.39 -6.55
C MET A 124 -9.15 3.01 -5.96
N VAL A 125 -8.10 2.38 -5.42
CA VAL A 125 -8.21 1.07 -4.75
C VAL A 125 -9.09 1.18 -3.52
N GLY A 126 -8.82 2.14 -2.63
CA GLY A 126 -9.60 2.34 -1.40
C GLY A 126 -11.07 2.67 -1.65
N HIS A 127 -11.34 3.55 -2.62
CA HIS A 127 -12.71 3.86 -3.05
C HIS A 127 -13.40 2.61 -3.59
N THR A 128 -12.74 1.84 -4.44
CA THR A 128 -13.33 0.62 -5.02
C THR A 128 -13.63 -0.41 -3.93
N VAL A 129 -12.71 -0.62 -2.98
CA VAL A 129 -12.94 -1.47 -1.80
C VAL A 129 -14.19 -1.02 -1.03
N PHE A 130 -14.32 0.28 -0.76
CA PHE A 130 -15.50 0.85 -0.11
C PHE A 130 -16.80 0.60 -0.89
N ARG A 131 -16.76 0.57 -2.22
CA ARG A 131 -17.93 0.28 -3.07
C ARG A 131 -18.32 -1.20 -3.10
N VAL A 132 -17.36 -2.11 -2.97
CA VAL A 132 -17.56 -3.55 -3.25
C VAL A 132 -17.49 -4.46 -2.01
N ALA A 133 -17.06 -3.95 -0.86
CA ALA A 133 -16.89 -4.74 0.35
C ALA A 133 -17.37 -3.99 1.60
N ARG A 134 -18.19 -4.65 2.43
CA ARG A 134 -18.68 -4.11 3.70
C ARG A 134 -17.88 -4.57 4.92
N ASN A 135 -17.37 -5.79 4.90
CA ASN A 135 -16.66 -6.41 6.02
C ASN A 135 -15.16 -6.48 5.72
N VAL A 136 -14.49 -5.33 5.67
CA VAL A 136 -13.05 -5.24 5.37
C VAL A 136 -12.28 -5.11 6.67
N THR A 137 -11.30 -5.99 6.89
CA THR A 137 -10.32 -5.85 7.96
C THR A 137 -9.20 -4.95 7.47
N TYR A 138 -9.17 -3.73 7.97
CA TYR A 138 -8.05 -2.81 7.74
C TYR A 138 -6.95 -3.13 8.76
N ALA A 139 -5.82 -3.64 8.29
CA ALA A 139 -4.65 -3.87 9.11
C ALA A 139 -3.63 -2.75 8.86
N THR A 140 -3.40 -1.93 9.89
CA THR A 140 -2.81 -0.60 9.75
C THR A 140 -1.46 -0.55 10.43
N VAL A 141 -0.41 -0.46 9.61
CA VAL A 141 0.94 -0.09 10.10
C VAL A 141 1.01 1.42 10.32
N ARG A 142 2.11 1.92 10.89
CA ARG A 142 2.29 3.35 11.25
C ARG A 142 3.62 3.87 10.72
N ARG A 143 3.88 5.17 10.87
CA ARG A 143 5.14 5.83 10.43
C ARG A 143 6.42 5.25 11.05
N CYS A 144 6.32 4.58 12.20
CA CYS A 144 7.43 3.84 12.81
C CYS A 144 7.80 2.54 12.05
N HIS A 145 6.92 2.06 11.17
CA HIS A 145 7.14 0.90 10.30
C HIS A 145 7.40 1.29 8.84
N PHE A 146 6.80 2.42 8.41
CA PHE A 146 6.85 2.96 7.06
C PHE A 146 7.59 4.30 7.08
N HIS A 147 8.86 4.26 6.67
CA HIS A 147 9.77 5.40 6.66
C HIS A 147 9.76 6.04 5.29
N ASN A 148 9.94 7.36 5.22
CA ASN A 148 10.17 8.07 3.96
C ASN A 148 11.52 8.76 4.08
N VAL A 149 12.53 8.27 3.36
CA VAL A 149 13.94 8.58 3.61
C VAL A 149 14.38 9.90 2.96
N TYR A 150 13.99 10.14 1.71
CA TYR A 150 14.31 11.37 1.00
C TYR A 150 13.05 12.16 0.66
N GLY A 151 13.14 13.50 0.78
CA GLY A 151 12.06 14.41 0.39
C GLY A 151 11.10 14.82 1.51
N ARG A 152 11.32 14.38 2.76
CA ARG A 152 10.59 14.84 3.94
C ARG A 152 11.52 15.13 5.12
N THR A 153 11.06 15.97 6.06
CA THR A 153 11.80 16.37 7.26
C THR A 153 11.43 15.55 8.50
N ASP A 154 10.41 14.69 8.43
CA ASP A 154 9.87 13.90 9.54
C ASP A 154 10.40 12.45 9.56
N LEU A 155 11.74 12.30 9.56
CA LEU A 155 12.39 10.99 9.61
C LEU A 155 12.20 10.32 10.98
N SER A 156 11.35 9.29 11.03
CA SER A 156 11.28 8.39 12.19
C SER A 156 12.49 7.44 12.18
N PRO A 157 13.14 7.20 13.33
CA PRO A 157 14.20 6.19 13.48
C PRO A 157 13.79 4.83 12.90
N LEU A 158 14.74 4.10 12.32
CA LEU A 158 14.54 2.67 12.06
C LEU A 158 14.32 1.93 13.39
N THR A 159 13.45 0.93 13.36
CA THR A 159 13.08 0.10 14.51
C THR A 159 13.27 -1.38 14.18
N LEU A 160 13.20 -2.25 15.20
CA LEU A 160 13.22 -3.70 14.99
C LEU A 160 12.03 -4.18 14.16
N ASN A 161 10.95 -3.39 14.11
CA ASN A 161 9.73 -3.64 13.35
C ASN A 161 9.61 -2.78 12.07
N SER A 162 10.69 -2.12 11.62
CA SER A 162 10.68 -1.42 10.33
C SER A 162 10.34 -2.39 9.19
N ILE A 163 9.45 -1.96 8.30
CA ILE A 163 8.89 -2.77 7.20
C ILE A 163 9.31 -2.20 5.86
N MET A 164 9.03 -0.91 5.62
CA MET A 164 9.19 -0.28 4.32
C MET A 164 9.92 1.05 4.47
N LEU A 165 10.88 1.32 3.58
CA LEU A 165 11.55 2.60 3.45
C LEU A 165 11.31 3.14 2.04
N HIS A 166 10.61 4.26 1.94
CA HIS A 166 10.22 4.90 0.69
C HIS A 166 11.22 5.97 0.27
N ASN A 167 11.21 6.32 -1.02
CA ASN A 167 12.12 7.29 -1.63
C ASN A 167 13.60 6.96 -1.33
N ILE A 168 14.04 5.72 -1.57
CA ILE A 168 15.44 5.35 -1.36
C ILE A 168 16.20 5.29 -2.68
N LYS A 169 17.50 5.61 -2.63
CA LYS A 169 18.40 5.42 -3.78
C LYS A 169 18.91 3.98 -3.81
N GLU A 170 19.16 3.46 -5.00
CA GLU A 170 19.66 2.09 -5.24
C GLU A 170 20.88 1.74 -4.35
N ARG A 171 21.80 2.68 -4.16
CA ARG A 171 22.99 2.52 -3.31
C ARG A 171 22.70 2.12 -1.85
N HIS A 172 21.51 2.42 -1.33
CA HIS A 172 21.15 2.09 0.06
C HIS A 172 20.58 0.67 0.22
N TYR A 173 20.20 -0.02 -0.86
CA TYR A 173 19.63 -1.37 -0.75
C TYR A 173 20.60 -2.34 -0.08
N VAL A 174 21.89 -2.32 -0.46
CA VAL A 174 22.91 -3.23 0.12
C VAL A 174 23.16 -2.93 1.59
N GLU A 175 23.15 -1.65 1.99
CA GLU A 175 23.29 -1.22 3.38
C GLU A 175 22.10 -1.70 4.23
N LEU A 176 20.88 -1.48 3.75
CA LEU A 176 19.65 -1.91 4.40
C LEU A 176 19.54 -3.43 4.51
N MET A 177 19.90 -4.16 3.45
CA MET A 177 19.96 -5.63 3.46
C MET A 177 20.93 -6.15 4.52
N ARG A 178 22.12 -5.54 4.63
CA ARG A 178 23.12 -5.92 5.64
C ARG A 178 22.62 -5.62 7.05
N HIS A 179 22.02 -4.44 7.24
CA HIS A 179 21.49 -4.02 8.53
C HIS A 179 20.40 -4.98 9.04
N PHE A 180 19.40 -5.28 8.20
CA PHE A 180 18.28 -6.12 8.60
C PHE A 180 18.57 -7.63 8.58
N ARG A 181 19.71 -8.06 8.03
CA ARG A 181 20.12 -9.48 8.04
C ARG A 181 20.25 -10.02 9.46
N GLU A 182 20.83 -9.22 10.35
CA GLU A 182 21.10 -9.60 11.74
C GLU A 182 19.89 -9.36 12.67
N ILE A 183 18.78 -8.85 12.13
CA ILE A 183 17.56 -8.56 12.89
C ILE A 183 16.50 -9.60 12.48
N PRO A 184 16.23 -10.61 13.31
CA PRO A 184 15.21 -11.61 13.02
C PRO A 184 13.83 -10.95 12.85
N PRO A 185 13.00 -11.43 11.91
CA PRO A 185 11.62 -10.96 11.80
C PRO A 185 10.78 -11.54 12.94
N ALA A 186 10.00 -10.68 13.60
CA ALA A 186 9.05 -11.09 14.64
C ALA A 186 7.71 -10.43 14.35
N THR A 187 6.59 -11.11 14.62
CA THR A 187 5.28 -10.49 14.46
C THR A 187 5.19 -9.26 15.36
N THR A 188 5.02 -8.09 14.73
CA THR A 188 4.85 -6.82 15.42
C THR A 188 3.56 -6.88 16.24
N LYS A 189 3.61 -6.42 17.50
CA LYS A 189 2.43 -6.35 18.36
C LYS A 189 1.35 -5.48 17.72
N PHE A 190 0.10 -5.86 17.88
CA PHE A 190 -1.03 -5.10 17.38
C PHE A 190 -2.22 -5.20 18.34
N ILE A 191 -3.10 -4.21 18.25
CA ILE A 191 -4.40 -4.20 18.91
C ILE A 191 -5.49 -4.44 17.86
N GLU A 192 -6.48 -5.24 18.21
CA GLU A 192 -7.69 -5.41 17.42
C GLU A 192 -8.82 -4.56 18.02
N THR A 193 -9.51 -3.80 17.18
CA THR A 193 -10.65 -2.98 17.57
C THR A 193 -11.78 -3.16 16.57
N SER A 194 -12.95 -2.57 16.86
CA SER A 194 -14.05 -2.50 15.88
C SER A 194 -13.67 -1.78 14.58
N ASP A 195 -12.62 -0.95 14.61
CA ASP A 195 -12.12 -0.22 13.46
C ASP A 195 -11.08 -0.99 12.64
N GLY A 196 -10.56 -2.11 13.13
CA GLY A 196 -9.56 -2.93 12.45
C GLY A 196 -8.39 -3.31 13.33
N ILE A 197 -7.27 -3.65 12.71
CA ILE A 197 -6.03 -4.09 13.37
C ILE A 197 -5.02 -2.94 13.30
N PHE A 198 -4.42 -2.55 14.42
CA PHE A 198 -3.46 -1.46 14.49
C PHE A 198 -2.14 -1.94 15.07
N PHE A 199 -1.09 -1.92 14.27
CA PHE A 199 0.25 -2.31 14.72
C PHE A 199 0.85 -1.24 15.64
N GLU A 200 1.37 -1.69 16.78
CA GLU A 200 2.00 -0.85 17.78
C GLU A 200 3.39 -0.40 17.32
N CYS A 201 3.73 0.86 17.61
CA CYS A 201 5.10 1.31 17.51
C CYS A 201 5.84 0.90 18.78
N GLU A 202 7.03 0.32 18.64
CA GLU A 202 7.91 0.13 19.79
C GLU A 202 8.32 1.48 20.38
N LEU A 203 8.37 1.57 21.71
CA LEU A 203 8.98 2.70 22.41
C LEU A 203 10.47 2.71 22.07
N HIS A 204 10.91 3.73 21.34
CA HIS A 204 12.30 3.88 20.92
C HIS A 204 13.23 3.91 22.14
N SER A 205 14.04 2.87 22.36
CA SER A 205 15.09 2.86 23.38
C SER A 205 16.49 3.14 22.82
N GLY A 206 16.60 3.58 21.57
CA GLY A 206 17.87 3.75 20.86
C GLY A 206 17.92 4.99 19.96
N SER A 207 19.14 5.40 19.62
CA SER A 207 19.42 6.54 18.75
C SER A 207 18.84 6.35 17.34
N PRO A 208 18.39 7.43 16.67
CA PRO A 208 17.97 7.37 15.27
C PRO A 208 19.07 6.79 14.38
N LEU A 209 18.76 5.70 13.67
CA LEU A 209 19.59 5.27 12.54
C LEU A 209 19.38 6.26 11.40
N HIS A 210 20.33 7.19 11.26
CA HIS A 210 20.48 7.96 10.04
C HIS A 210 21.11 7.05 8.99
N LEU A 211 20.40 6.83 7.87
CA LEU A 211 21.05 6.31 6.68
C LEU A 211 22.21 7.24 6.36
N SER A 212 23.40 6.69 6.14
CA SER A 212 24.60 7.48 5.96
C SER A 212 24.37 8.52 4.86
N SER A 213 24.27 9.80 5.25
CA SER A 213 24.21 10.91 4.33
C SER A 213 25.61 11.16 3.80
N ARG A 214 25.96 10.47 2.71
CA ARG A 214 27.04 10.85 1.81
C ARG A 214 26.57 10.75 0.37
#